data_AF-A0A0V0YUQ3-F1
#
_entry.id   AF-A0A0V0YUQ3-F1
#
_cell.length_a   1.000
_cell.length_b   1.000
_cell.length_c   1.000
_cell.angle_alpha   90.00
_cell.angle_beta   90.00
_cell.angle_gamma   90.00
#
_symmetry.space_group_name_H-M   'P 1'
#
loop_
_entity.id
_entity.type
_entity.pdbx_description
1 polymer ?
#
loop_
_entity_poly.entity_id
_entity_poly.type
_entity_poly.pdbx_seq_one_letter_code
_entity_poly.pdbx_strand_id
1 'polypeptide(L)'
;IKGRPCKVVEVSTSKTGKHGHAKCHFVAIDIFNNKKLEDIVPSSHNCDVPHVNRTDYQLIDISTDGFVSLLTENGETKDDLRLPTDENLLKQITGSFEEGKDLVVTVMSAMGEEQICALKDIGPK
;
A
#
# COMPACT_ATOMS: atom_id res chain seq x y z
N ILE A 1 5.12 2.87 -12.58
CA ILE A 1 6.42 2.74 -13.31
C ILE A 1 6.67 1.25 -13.56
N LYS A 2 7.02 0.82 -14.78
CA LYS A 2 7.29 -0.60 -15.13
C LYS A 2 6.19 -1.57 -14.67
N GLY A 3 4.92 -1.19 -14.85
CA GLY A 3 3.77 -1.99 -14.42
C GLY A 3 3.53 -2.06 -12.91
N ARG A 4 4.24 -1.26 -12.11
CA ARG A 4 4.10 -1.22 -10.65
C ARG A 4 3.42 0.07 -10.17
N PRO A 5 2.49 -0.01 -9.19
CA PRO A 5 1.93 1.18 -8.55
C PRO A 5 2.96 1.80 -7.61
N CYS A 6 3.29 3.06 -7.82
CA CYS A 6 4.36 3.74 -7.09
C CYS A 6 3.89 5.10 -6.56
N LYS A 7 4.38 5.47 -5.37
CA LYS A 7 4.29 6.82 -4.84
C LYS A 7 5.48 7.63 -5.32
N VAL A 8 5.25 8.72 -6.05
CA VAL A 8 6.31 9.64 -6.48
C VAL A 8 6.90 10.34 -5.26
N VAL A 9 8.23 10.29 -5.13
CA VAL A 9 8.99 10.92 -4.04
C VAL A 9 9.88 12.06 -4.54
N GLU A 10 10.21 12.09 -5.82
CA GLU A 10 10.98 13.17 -6.45
C GLU A 10 10.57 13.34 -7.91
N VAL A 11 10.57 14.60 -8.38
CA VAL A 11 10.40 14.95 -9.79
C VAL A 11 11.46 15.96 -10.17
N SER A 12 12.27 15.65 -11.17
CA SER A 12 13.19 16.61 -11.78
C SER A 12 12.85 16.81 -13.26
N THR A 13 13.03 18.03 -13.77
CA THR A 13 12.74 18.34 -15.18
C THR A 13 14.00 18.84 -15.87
N SER A 14 14.32 18.29 -17.03
CA SER A 14 15.48 18.66 -17.83
C SER A 14 15.08 19.01 -19.26
N LYS A 15 15.87 19.85 -19.94
CA LYS A 15 15.70 20.21 -21.35
C LYS A 15 16.94 19.80 -22.13
N THR A 16 16.78 19.11 -23.26
CA THR A 16 17.90 18.75 -24.13
C THR A 16 18.24 19.90 -25.09
N GLY A 17 18.92 20.93 -24.60
CA GLY A 17 19.33 22.10 -25.39
C GLY A 17 18.25 23.17 -25.59
N LYS A 18 18.54 24.18 -26.41
CA LYS A 18 17.70 25.39 -26.59
C LYS A 18 16.28 25.08 -27.09
N HIS A 19 16.16 24.13 -28.01
CA HIS A 19 14.89 23.73 -28.63
C HIS A 19 14.41 22.33 -28.19
N GLY A 20 15.07 21.72 -27.20
CA GLY A 20 14.70 20.40 -26.72
C GLY A 20 13.35 20.38 -26.03
N HIS A 21 12.66 19.26 -26.15
CA HIS A 21 11.49 18.98 -25.32
C HIS A 21 11.93 18.73 -23.87
N ALA A 22 11.10 19.16 -22.93
CA ALA A 22 11.32 18.86 -21.52
C ALA A 22 11.12 17.36 -21.27
N LYS A 23 11.95 16.80 -20.40
CA LYS A 23 11.86 15.44 -19.90
C LYS A 23 11.69 15.50 -18.39
N CYS A 24 10.70 14.78 -17.89
CA CYS A 24 10.47 14.60 -16.46
C CYS A 24 11.16 13.30 -16.03
N HIS A 25 12.07 13.39 -15.07
CA HIS A 25 12.64 12.24 -14.38
C HIS A 25 11.92 12.08 -13.05
N PHE A 26 11.28 10.93 -12.89
CA PHE A 26 10.52 10.56 -11.70
C PHE A 26 11.34 9.59 -10.88
N VAL A 27 11.44 9.84 -9.58
CA VAL A 27 11.81 8.85 -8.59
C VAL A 27 10.57 8.51 -7.79
N ALA A 28 10.25 7.22 -7.71
CA ALA A 28 9.07 6.73 -7.00
C ALA A 28 9.41 5.50 -6.17
N ILE A 29 8.61 5.25 -5.14
CA ILE A 29 8.72 4.06 -4.29
C ILE A 29 7.47 3.21 -4.53
N ASP A 30 7.67 1.93 -4.82
CA ASP A 30 6.60 0.95 -4.92
C ASP A 30 5.83 0.86 -3.60
N ILE A 31 4.50 0.96 -3.66
CA ILE A 31 3.67 1.07 -2.45
C ILE A 31 3.55 -0.23 -1.66
N PHE A 32 3.87 -1.38 -2.27
CA PHE A 32 3.75 -2.70 -1.61
C PHE A 32 5.09 -3.21 -1.12
N ASN A 33 6.12 -3.14 -1.96
CA ASN A 33 7.43 -3.75 -1.68
C ASN A 33 8.53 -2.74 -1.33
N ASN A 34 8.22 -1.44 -1.28
CA ASN A 34 9.15 -0.35 -0.98
C ASN A 34 10.36 -0.23 -1.92
N LYS A 35 10.38 -0.91 -3.07
CA LYS A 35 11.48 -0.78 -4.03
C LYS A 35 11.43 0.59 -4.70
N LYS A 36 12.58 1.24 -4.75
CA LYS A 36 12.78 2.47 -5.51
C LYS A 36 12.78 2.16 -7.01
N LEU A 37 11.98 2.90 -7.75
CA LEU A 37 11.84 2.83 -9.20
C LEU A 37 12.02 4.23 -9.78
N GLU A 38 12.64 4.29 -10.96
CA GLU A 38 12.87 5.54 -11.67
C GLU A 38 12.41 5.42 -13.12
N ASP A 39 11.95 6.54 -13.67
CA ASP A 39 11.52 6.62 -15.06
C ASP A 39 11.79 8.02 -15.64
N ILE A 40 12.03 8.11 -16.94
CA ILE A 40 12.20 9.38 -17.66
C ILE A 40 11.19 9.43 -18.79
N VAL A 41 10.24 10.35 -18.68
CA VAL A 41 9.14 10.49 -19.63
C VAL A 41 9.18 11.89 -20.24
N PRO A 42 9.00 12.06 -21.56
CA PRO A 42 8.84 13.39 -22.14
C PRO A 42 7.64 14.09 -21.51
N SER A 43 7.75 15.39 -21.20
CA SER A 43 6.71 16.12 -20.46
C SER A 43 5.36 16.20 -21.18
N SER A 44 5.31 15.88 -22.47
CA SER A 44 4.11 15.85 -23.30
C SER A 44 3.46 14.46 -23.40
N HIS A 45 4.08 13.42 -22.86
CA HIS A 45 3.50 12.08 -22.87
C HIS A 45 2.68 11.85 -21.61
N ASN A 46 1.57 11.14 -21.76
CA ASN A 46 0.76 10.70 -20.62
C ASN A 46 1.47 9.56 -19.88
N CYS A 47 1.23 9.49 -18.57
CA CYS A 47 1.62 8.39 -17.72
C CYS A 47 0.36 7.69 -17.19
N ASP A 48 0.42 6.38 -17.02
CA ASP A 48 -0.62 5.64 -16.31
C ASP A 48 -0.59 5.98 -14.82
N VAL A 49 -1.74 6.31 -14.26
CA VAL A 49 -1.91 6.63 -12.84
C VAL A 49 -2.74 5.52 -12.20
N PRO A 50 -2.19 4.75 -11.25
CA PRO A 50 -2.93 3.69 -10.59
C PRO A 50 -3.99 4.28 -9.66
N HIS A 51 -5.18 3.68 -9.63
CA HIS A 51 -6.12 3.88 -8.54
C HIS A 51 -5.62 3.12 -7.31
N VAL A 52 -5.47 3.84 -6.21
CA VAL A 52 -5.04 3.29 -4.92
C VAL A 52 -6.16 3.52 -3.91
N ASN A 53 -6.72 2.44 -3.40
CA ASN A 53 -7.77 2.48 -2.38
C ASN A 53 -7.21 2.06 -1.04
N ARG A 54 -7.76 2.61 0.04
CA ARG A 54 -7.48 2.20 1.41
C ARG A 54 -8.82 1.95 2.09
N THR A 55 -8.98 0.76 2.64
CA THR A 55 -10.21 0.35 3.31
C THR A 55 -9.86 -0.21 4.68
N ASP A 56 -10.61 0.24 5.68
CA ASP A 56 -10.45 -0.20 7.05
C ASP A 56 -11.37 -1.39 7.33
N TYR A 57 -10.84 -2.42 7.98
CA TYR A 57 -11.59 -3.61 8.37
C TYR A 57 -11.33 -3.94 9.82
N GLN A 58 -12.34 -4.45 10.54
CA GLN A 58 -12.12 -4.97 11.88
C GLN A 58 -11.43 -6.33 11.78
N LEU A 59 -10.35 -6.53 12.52
CA LEU A 59 -9.67 -7.82 12.61
C LEU A 59 -10.46 -8.73 13.55
N ILE A 60 -10.89 -9.88 13.04
CA ILE A 60 -11.65 -10.88 13.81
C ILE A 60 -10.72 -11.96 14.35
N ASP A 61 -9.88 -12.52 13.48
CA ASP A 61 -9.03 -13.66 13.82
C ASP A 61 -7.72 -13.67 13.04
N ILE A 62 -6.73 -14.37 13.59
CA ILE A 62 -5.44 -14.67 12.96
C ILE A 62 -5.26 -16.18 12.98
N SER A 63 -5.30 -16.81 11.80
CA SER A 63 -5.10 -18.24 11.64
C SER A 63 -3.63 -18.64 11.87
N THR A 64 -3.42 -19.89 12.28
CA THR A 64 -2.08 -20.44 12.56
C THR A 64 -1.18 -20.55 11.32
N ASP A 65 -1.75 -20.54 10.12
CA ASP A 65 -1.06 -20.53 8.84
C ASP A 65 -0.80 -19.10 8.29
N GLY A 66 -1.12 -18.08 9.09
CA GLY A 66 -0.80 -16.67 8.84
C GLY A 66 -1.82 -15.90 7.99
N PHE A 67 -2.98 -16.49 7.71
CA PHE A 67 -4.13 -15.77 7.15
C PHE A 67 -4.87 -14.99 8.24
N VAL A 68 -5.53 -13.90 7.84
CA VAL A 68 -6.35 -13.08 8.73
C VAL A 68 -7.81 -13.15 8.31
N SER A 69 -8.72 -13.09 9.29
CA SER A 69 -10.14 -12.91 9.05
C SER A 69 -10.55 -11.47 9.36
N LEU A 70 -11.10 -10.78 8.37
CA LEU A 70 -11.45 -9.36 8.45
C LEU A 70 -12.96 -9.17 8.28
N LEU A 71 -13.59 -8.40 9.17
CA LEU A 71 -15.01 -8.05 9.05
C LEU A 71 -15.19 -6.89 8.08
N THR A 72 -16.01 -7.10 7.06
CA THR A 72 -16.45 -6.07 6.12
C THR A 72 -17.65 -5.29 6.68
N GLU A 73 -17.89 -4.09 6.15
CA GLU A 73 -19.05 -3.26 6.54
C GLU A 73 -20.40 -3.94 6.28
N ASN A 74 -20.45 -4.89 5.34
CA ASN A 74 -21.66 -5.64 5.00
C ASN A 74 -21.90 -6.85 5.93
N GLY A 75 -21.02 -7.09 6.90
CA GLY A 75 -21.10 -8.23 7.82
C GLY A 75 -20.54 -9.55 7.26
N GLU A 76 -19.92 -9.53 6.08
CA GLU A 76 -19.19 -10.66 5.51
C GLU A 76 -17.73 -10.69 6.00
N THR A 77 -17.07 -11.83 5.91
CA THR A 77 -15.65 -11.98 6.24
C THR A 77 -14.78 -11.98 4.98
N LYS A 78 -13.61 -11.35 5.08
CA LYS A 78 -12.54 -11.38 4.08
C LYS A 78 -11.36 -12.17 4.68
N ASP A 79 -11.13 -13.36 4.13
CA ASP A 79 -10.21 -14.38 4.68
C ASP A 79 -9.05 -14.72 3.71
N ASP A 80 -8.89 -13.96 2.62
CA ASP A 80 -7.90 -14.19 1.56
C ASP A 80 -6.57 -13.46 1.79
N LEU A 81 -6.48 -12.61 2.81
CA LEU A 81 -5.28 -11.85 3.13
C LEU A 81 -4.40 -12.55 4.17
N ARG A 82 -3.10 -12.32 4.04
CA ARG A 82 -2.11 -12.75 5.01
C ARG A 82 -1.62 -11.58 5.84
N LEU A 83 -1.04 -11.90 6.99
CA LEU A 83 -0.29 -10.94 7.79
C LEU A 83 0.77 -10.21 6.94
N PRO A 84 1.03 -8.92 7.22
CA PRO A 84 1.95 -8.12 6.42
C PRO A 84 3.40 -8.63 6.54
N THR A 85 4.18 -8.44 5.48
CA THR A 85 5.61 -8.80 5.48
C THR A 85 6.49 -7.79 6.22
N ASP A 86 5.97 -6.59 6.50
CA ASP A 86 6.68 -5.60 7.31
C ASP A 86 6.74 -6.08 8.77
N GLU A 87 7.96 -6.34 9.26
CA GLU A 87 8.15 -6.96 10.58
C GLU A 87 7.62 -6.11 11.74
N ASN A 88 7.66 -4.77 11.61
CA ASN A 88 7.19 -3.88 12.67
C ASN A 88 5.66 -3.92 12.76
N LEU A 89 4.98 -3.80 11.61
CA LEU A 89 3.53 -3.89 11.53
C LEU A 89 3.04 -5.29 11.93
N LEU A 90 3.74 -6.34 11.49
CA LEU A 90 3.45 -7.72 11.88
C LEU A 90 3.44 -7.88 13.40
N LYS A 91 4.52 -7.47 14.07
CA LYS A 91 4.66 -7.54 15.54
C LYS A 91 3.58 -6.73 16.25
N GLN A 92 3.24 -5.55 15.73
CA GLN A 92 2.18 -4.71 16.31
C GLN A 92 0.80 -5.38 16.21
N ILE A 93 0.47 -5.97 15.06
CA ILE A 93 -0.80 -6.65 14.84
C ILE A 93 -0.90 -7.88 15.76
N THR A 94 0.09 -8.77 15.72
CA THR A 94 0.05 -10.01 16.50
C THR A 94 0.06 -9.73 17.99
N GLY A 95 0.93 -8.81 18.46
CA GLY A 95 1.01 -8.46 19.87
C GLY A 95 -0.26 -7.80 20.40
N SER A 96 -0.84 -6.85 19.65
CA SER A 96 -2.08 -6.20 20.08
C SER A 96 -3.28 -7.15 20.06
N PHE A 97 -3.29 -8.12 19.13
CA PHE A 97 -4.33 -9.13 19.05
C PHE A 97 -4.24 -10.12 20.22
N GLU A 98 -3.03 -10.55 20.59
CA GLU A 98 -2.77 -11.40 21.78
C GLU A 98 -3.15 -10.69 23.09
N GLU A 99 -3.02 -9.37 23.16
CA GLU A 99 -3.48 -8.55 24.28
C GLU A 99 -5.02 -8.45 24.37
N GLY A 100 -5.76 -8.99 23.38
CA GLY A 100 -7.23 -8.96 23.35
C GLY A 100 -7.81 -7.59 23.01
N LYS A 101 -7.06 -6.75 22.29
CA LYS A 101 -7.54 -5.43 21.85
C LYS A 101 -8.46 -5.55 20.65
N ASP A 102 -9.40 -4.60 20.55
CA ASP A 102 -10.21 -4.42 19.36
C ASP A 102 -9.38 -3.68 18.30
N LEU A 103 -9.14 -4.33 17.17
CA LEU A 103 -8.23 -3.84 16.14
C LEU A 103 -8.96 -3.56 14.83
N VAL A 104 -8.61 -2.44 14.21
CA VAL A 104 -8.94 -2.12 12.83
C VAL A 104 -7.66 -2.10 12.02
N VAL A 105 -7.61 -2.87 10.94
CA VAL A 105 -6.49 -2.88 10.00
C VAL A 105 -6.87 -2.14 8.72
N THR A 106 -5.96 -1.34 8.19
CA THR A 106 -6.13 -0.72 6.87
C THR A 106 -5.49 -1.60 5.81
N VAL A 107 -6.28 -2.02 4.83
CA VAL A 107 -5.80 -2.69 3.62
C VAL A 107 -5.69 -1.66 2.52
N MET A 108 -4.52 -1.62 1.88
CA MET A 108 -4.30 -0.84 0.66
C MET A 108 -4.39 -1.76 -0.55
N SER A 109 -5.12 -1.33 -1.57
CA SER A 109 -5.27 -2.07 -2.82
C SER A 109 -4.97 -1.21 -4.05
N ALA A 110 -4.27 -1.78 -5.02
CA ALA A 110 -3.95 -1.14 -6.29
C ALA A 110 -3.56 -2.20 -7.32
N MET A 111 -4.06 -2.05 -8.56
CA MET A 111 -3.69 -2.92 -9.69
C MET A 111 -3.88 -4.44 -9.44
N GLY A 112 -4.87 -4.81 -8.62
CA GLY A 112 -5.17 -6.21 -8.26
C GLY A 112 -4.30 -6.80 -7.14
N GLU A 113 -3.41 -6.01 -6.54
CA GLU A 113 -2.60 -6.37 -5.37
C GLU A 113 -3.20 -5.70 -4.11
N GLU A 114 -3.24 -6.44 -3.00
CA GLU A 114 -3.76 -5.97 -1.71
C GLU A 114 -2.78 -6.28 -0.58
N GLN A 115 -2.60 -5.35 0.36
CA GLN A 115 -1.72 -5.55 1.51
C GLN A 115 -2.19 -4.75 2.72
N ILE A 116 -2.12 -5.35 3.91
CA ILE A 116 -2.31 -4.63 5.18
C ILE A 116 -1.16 -3.63 5.36
N CYS A 117 -1.49 -2.36 5.57
CA CYS A 117 -0.50 -1.28 5.61
C CYS A 117 -0.59 -0.38 6.85
N ALA A 118 -1.62 -0.54 7.68
CA ALA A 118 -1.72 0.16 8.96
C ALA A 118 -2.60 -0.62 9.95
N LEU A 119 -2.41 -0.31 11.22
CA LEU A 119 -3.16 -0.82 12.35
C LEU A 119 -3.68 0.36 13.18
N LYS A 120 -4.91 0.26 13.64
CA LYS A 120 -5.55 1.18 14.58
C LYS A 120 -6.17 0.38 15.72
N ASP A 121 -5.71 0.66 16.93
CA ASP A 121 -6.37 0.20 18.16
C ASP A 121 -7.64 1.04 18.39
N ILE A 122 -8.79 0.37 18.50
CA ILE A 122 -10.09 0.99 18.73
C ILE A 122 -10.65 0.65 20.10
N GLY A 123 -9.78 0.34 21.07
CA GLY A 123 -10.12 0.01 22.45
C GLY A 123 -11.20 0.89 23.10
N PRO A 124 -11.73 0.48 24.26
CA PRO A 124 -12.94 1.08 24.82
C PRO A 124 -12.81 2.60 24.94
N LYS A 125 -13.83 3.31 24.42
CA LYS A 125 -13.98 4.76 24.56
C LYS A 125 -14.01 5.21 26.01
#